data_AF-A0A6U2C7J8-F1
#
_entry.id   AF-A0A6U2C7J8-F1
#
_cell.length_a   1.000
_cell.length_b   1.000
_cell.length_c   1.000
_cell.angle_alpha   90.00
_cell.angle_beta   90.00
_cell.angle_gamma   90.00
#
_symmetry.space_group_name_H-M   'P 1'
#
loop_
_entity.id
_entity.type
_entity.pdbx_description
1 polymer ?
#
loop_
_entity_poly.entity_id
_entity_poly.type
_entity_poly.pdbx_seq_one_letter_code
_entity_poly.pdbx_strand_id
1 'polypeptide(L)'
;QQQQQQQRHESFGRVPGYLLRRKEESMQALAARNERLVLHPTDCPPGMRMLREEEIAATRNELEQARLKLLKALSQLPFVIDTPSLKGKKAALEEKLQQVDRATTIYSRKRIFVAE
;
A
#
# COMPACT_ATOMS: atom_id res chain seq x y z
N GLN A 1 8.68 60.18 -39.53
CA GLN A 1 7.95 59.16 -38.76
C GLN A 1 8.57 59.11 -37.38
N GLN A 2 7.83 59.50 -36.34
CA GLN A 2 8.38 59.71 -34.99
C GLN A 2 8.60 58.36 -34.30
N GLN A 3 9.85 58.05 -33.93
CA GLN A 3 10.17 56.96 -33.02
C GLN A 3 9.85 57.40 -31.60
N GLN A 4 8.77 56.87 -31.02
CA GLN A 4 8.47 57.08 -29.59
C GLN A 4 9.53 56.33 -28.76
N GLN A 5 10.41 57.08 -28.11
CA GLN A 5 11.32 56.54 -27.09
C GLN A 5 10.48 56.09 -25.89
N GLN A 6 10.38 54.76 -25.70
CA GLN A 6 9.67 54.18 -24.56
C GLN A 6 10.44 54.48 -23.27
N GLN A 7 9.89 55.37 -22.43
CA GLN A 7 10.39 55.62 -21.08
C GLN A 7 10.18 54.37 -20.23
N ARG A 8 11.29 53.74 -19.81
CA ARG A 8 11.26 52.54 -18.96
C ARG A 8 11.05 52.97 -17.50
N HIS A 9 10.06 52.38 -16.84
CA HIS A 9 9.81 52.62 -15.42
C HIS A 9 10.94 52.08 -14.51
N GLU A 10 11.04 52.60 -13.29
CA GLU A 10 12.16 52.35 -12.36
C GLU A 10 12.30 50.89 -11.89
N SER A 11 11.22 50.10 -11.96
CA SER A 11 11.21 48.67 -11.67
C SER A 11 11.24 47.79 -12.93
N PHE A 12 11.62 48.36 -14.08
CA PHE A 12 11.78 47.59 -15.32
C PHE A 12 12.87 46.51 -15.13
N GLY A 13 12.46 45.25 -15.24
CA GLY A 13 13.33 44.08 -14.99
C GLY A 13 13.32 43.56 -13.55
N ARG A 14 12.66 44.24 -12.60
CA ARG A 14 12.44 43.71 -11.24
C ARG A 14 11.10 42.98 -11.16
N VAL A 15 11.10 41.81 -10.54
CA VAL A 15 9.89 41.04 -10.27
C VAL A 15 9.11 41.72 -9.12
N PRO A 16 7.84 42.11 -9.32
CA PRO A 16 7.00 42.64 -8.25
C PRO A 16 6.90 41.70 -7.05
N GLY A 17 6.90 42.26 -5.84
CA GLY A 17 6.86 41.48 -4.59
C GLY A 17 5.64 40.55 -4.48
N TYR A 18 4.51 40.94 -5.07
CA TYR A 18 3.30 40.09 -5.08
C TYR A 18 3.50 38.79 -5.89
N LEU A 19 4.33 38.80 -6.95
CA LEU A 19 4.63 37.60 -7.73
C LEU A 19 5.54 36.65 -6.95
N LEU A 20 6.47 37.18 -6.16
CA LEU A 20 7.32 36.39 -5.27
C LEU A 20 6.49 35.69 -4.19
N ARG A 21 5.60 36.44 -3.53
CA ARG A 21 4.66 35.89 -2.53
C ARG A 21 3.76 34.80 -3.12
N ARG A 22 3.20 35.03 -4.31
CA ARG A 22 2.35 34.05 -5.00
C ARG A 22 3.11 32.76 -5.35
N LYS A 23 4.40 32.86 -5.71
CA LYS A 23 5.26 31.70 -5.98
C LYS A 23 5.49 30.89 -4.71
N GLU A 24 5.74 31.56 -3.59
CA GLU A 24 5.92 30.91 -2.29
C GLU A 24 4.64 30.19 -1.84
N GLU A 25 3.49 30.86 -1.92
CA GLU A 25 2.17 30.27 -1.62
C GLU A 25 1.90 29.03 -2.50
N SER A 26 2.20 29.11 -3.80
CA SER A 26 2.07 27.97 -4.72
C SER A 26 3.00 26.81 -4.36
N MET A 27 4.20 27.10 -3.88
CA MET A 27 5.18 26.09 -3.50
C MET A 27 4.76 25.38 -2.22
N GLN A 28 4.27 26.13 -1.22
CA GLN A 28 3.72 25.59 0.02
C GLN A 28 2.47 24.73 -0.25
N ALA A 29 1.56 25.19 -1.09
CA ALA A 29 0.37 24.42 -1.47
C ALA A 29 0.73 23.11 -2.20
N LEU A 30 1.74 23.14 -3.07
CA LEU A 30 2.24 21.94 -3.75
C LEU A 30 2.88 20.97 -2.76
N ALA A 31 3.69 21.46 -1.82
CA ALA A 31 4.31 20.65 -0.77
C ALA A 31 3.25 19.96 0.10
N ALA A 32 2.30 20.72 0.63
CA ALA A 32 1.21 20.20 1.46
C ALA A 32 0.34 19.18 0.70
N ARG A 33 0.09 19.41 -0.60
CA ARG A 33 -0.60 18.43 -1.46
C ARG A 33 0.24 17.16 -1.60
N ASN A 34 1.54 17.27 -1.81
CA ASN A 34 2.42 16.12 -1.96
C ASN A 34 2.50 15.30 -0.66
N GLU A 35 2.64 15.95 0.49
CA GLU A 35 2.60 15.30 1.81
C GLU A 35 1.29 14.54 2.03
N ARG A 36 0.15 15.15 1.67
CA ARG A 36 -1.14 14.46 1.72
C ARG A 36 -1.22 13.24 0.81
N LEU A 37 -0.62 13.29 -0.38
CA LEU A 37 -0.59 12.15 -1.31
C LEU A 37 0.33 11.01 -0.81
N VAL A 38 1.42 11.34 -0.12
CA VAL A 38 2.28 10.34 0.52
C VAL A 38 1.54 9.65 1.67
N LEU A 39 0.83 10.42 2.49
CA LEU A 39 0.12 9.88 3.66
C LEU A 39 -1.16 9.12 3.26
N HIS A 40 -1.88 9.64 2.26
CA HIS A 40 -3.10 9.07 1.72
C HIS A 40 -2.99 9.03 0.19
N PRO A 41 -2.48 7.91 -0.37
CA PRO A 41 -2.47 7.72 -1.81
C PRO A 41 -3.90 7.86 -2.32
N THR A 42 -4.11 8.67 -3.37
CA THR A 42 -5.44 8.93 -3.97
C THR A 42 -6.20 7.69 -4.42
N ASP A 43 -5.48 6.56 -4.57
CA ASP A 43 -6.05 5.26 -4.92
C ASP A 43 -6.60 4.49 -3.70
N CYS A 44 -6.44 4.99 -2.48
CA CYS A 44 -6.90 4.32 -1.27
C CYS A 44 -8.39 4.67 -1.06
N PRO A 45 -9.31 3.69 -1.11
CA PRO A 45 -10.72 3.95 -0.87
C PRO A 45 -10.95 4.44 0.58
N PRO A 46 -12.02 5.24 0.82
CA PRO A 46 -12.30 5.79 2.14
C PRO A 46 -12.55 4.67 3.15
N GLY A 47 -12.00 4.81 4.36
CA GLY A 47 -12.08 3.78 5.41
C GLY A 47 -11.14 2.58 5.21
N MET A 48 -10.24 2.65 4.23
CA MET A 48 -9.16 1.68 4.07
C MET A 48 -7.80 2.34 4.20
N ARG A 49 -6.82 1.54 4.63
CA ARG A 49 -5.42 1.90 4.75
C ARG A 49 -4.57 0.96 3.90
N MET A 50 -3.56 1.50 3.22
CA MET A 50 -2.55 0.68 2.55
C MET A 50 -1.61 0.06 3.59
N LEU A 51 -1.39 -1.25 3.50
CA LEU A 51 -0.48 -1.96 4.38
C LEU A 51 0.98 -1.61 4.05
N ARG A 52 1.81 -1.35 5.07
CA ARG A 52 3.25 -1.09 4.88
C ARG A 52 3.98 -2.37 4.49
N GLU A 53 5.09 -2.24 3.78
CA GLU A 53 5.89 -3.40 3.35
C GLU A 53 6.38 -4.28 4.52
N GLU A 54 6.73 -3.64 5.64
CA GLU A 54 7.10 -4.34 6.88
C GLU A 54 5.94 -5.18 7.47
N GLU A 55 4.73 -4.64 7.46
CA GLU A 55 3.51 -5.34 7.92
C GLU A 55 3.18 -6.51 6.97
N ILE A 56 3.33 -6.32 5.65
CA ILE A 56 3.16 -7.38 4.66
C ILE A 56 4.16 -8.51 4.89
N ALA A 57 5.43 -8.17 5.11
CA ALA A 57 6.49 -9.14 5.35
C ALA A 57 6.25 -9.95 6.64
N ALA A 58 5.84 -9.28 7.72
CA ALA A 58 5.50 -9.93 8.98
C ALA A 58 4.35 -10.93 8.80
N THR A 59 3.23 -10.48 8.22
CA THR A 59 2.07 -11.36 7.97
C THR A 59 2.41 -12.51 7.03
N ARG A 60 3.23 -12.27 6.01
CA ARG A 60 3.68 -13.33 5.09
C ARG A 60 4.50 -14.40 5.82
N ASN A 61 5.39 -14.00 6.73
CA ASN A 61 6.16 -14.94 7.54
C ASN A 61 5.24 -15.76 8.47
N GLU A 62 4.25 -15.13 9.10
CA GLU A 62 3.25 -15.83 9.92
C GLU A 62 2.46 -16.87 9.10
N LEU A 63 2.03 -16.51 7.89
CA LEU A 63 1.35 -17.42 6.97
C LEU A 63 2.24 -18.59 6.55
N GLU A 64 3.53 -18.36 6.28
CA GLU A 64 4.48 -19.42 5.95
C GLU A 64 4.65 -20.39 7.12
N GLN A 65 4.83 -19.87 8.33
CA GLN A 65 4.93 -20.69 9.54
C GLN A 65 3.67 -21.51 9.78
N ALA A 66 2.49 -20.92 9.57
CA ALA A 66 1.21 -21.62 9.67
C ALA A 66 1.12 -22.75 8.64
N ARG A 67 1.53 -22.49 7.39
CA ARG A 67 1.58 -23.48 6.31
C ARG A 67 2.49 -24.66 6.66
N LEU A 68 3.70 -24.40 7.13
CA LEU A 68 4.64 -25.43 7.56
C LEU A 68 4.08 -26.29 8.71
N LYS A 69 3.42 -25.67 9.69
CA LYS A 69 2.75 -26.38 10.79
C LYS A 69 1.63 -27.30 10.28
N LEU A 70 0.81 -26.83 9.35
CA LEU A 70 -0.26 -27.63 8.75
C LEU A 70 0.28 -28.79 7.91
N LEU A 71 1.31 -28.55 7.10
CA LEU A 71 1.97 -29.61 6.33
C LEU A 71 2.58 -30.68 7.24
N LYS A 72 3.21 -30.27 8.35
CA LYS A 72 3.71 -31.21 9.36
C LYS A 72 2.58 -32.00 10.02
N ALA A 73 1.44 -31.36 10.30
CA ALA A 73 0.28 -32.06 10.86
C ALA A 73 -0.32 -33.07 9.87
N LEU A 74 -0.34 -32.74 8.58
CA LEU A 74 -0.76 -33.66 7.51
C LEU A 74 0.21 -34.84 7.36
N SER A 75 1.52 -34.60 7.42
CA SER A 75 2.51 -35.67 7.31
C SER A 75 2.55 -36.62 8.51
N GLN A 76 2.03 -36.18 9.66
CA GLN A 76 1.85 -37.02 10.85
C GLN A 76 0.61 -37.92 10.80
N LEU A 77 -0.26 -37.77 9.80
CA LEU A 77 -1.40 -38.66 9.63
C LEU A 77 -0.93 -40.06 9.22
N PRO A 78 -1.63 -41.13 9.66
CA PRO A 78 -1.32 -42.48 9.23
C PRO A 78 -1.50 -42.63 7.72
N PHE A 79 -0.75 -43.55 7.12
CA PHE A 79 -0.80 -43.83 5.68
C PHE A 79 -2.21 -44.26 5.22
N VAL A 80 -2.92 -45.00 6.07
CA VAL A 80 -4.28 -45.47 5.81
C VAL A 80 -5.29 -44.67 6.64
N ILE A 81 -6.32 -44.13 5.97
CA ILE A 81 -7.35 -43.28 6.56
C ILE A 81 -8.72 -43.92 6.32
N ASP A 82 -9.05 -44.90 7.15
CA ASP A 82 -10.30 -45.65 7.00
C ASP A 82 -11.46 -45.08 7.82
N THR A 83 -11.15 -44.57 9.02
CA THR A 83 -12.18 -44.11 9.96
C THR A 83 -12.74 -42.74 9.56
N PRO A 84 -14.05 -42.49 9.77
CA PRO A 84 -14.65 -41.20 9.45
C PRO A 84 -14.02 -40.04 10.22
N SER A 85 -13.59 -40.26 11.47
CA SER A 85 -12.87 -39.25 12.26
C SER A 85 -11.54 -38.84 11.63
N LEU A 86 -10.77 -39.81 11.11
CA LEU A 86 -9.49 -39.50 10.44
C LEU A 86 -9.72 -38.79 9.10
N LYS A 87 -10.75 -39.19 8.34
CA LYS A 87 -11.14 -38.51 7.09
C LYS A 87 -11.53 -37.05 7.36
N GLY A 88 -12.33 -36.82 8.39
CA GLY A 88 -12.69 -35.46 8.83
C GLY A 88 -11.50 -34.64 9.27
N LYS A 89 -10.57 -35.23 10.04
CA LYS A 89 -9.33 -34.55 10.46
C LYS A 89 -8.45 -34.16 9.28
N LYS A 90 -8.28 -35.05 8.30
CA LYS A 90 -7.55 -34.76 7.06
C LYS A 90 -8.20 -33.62 6.30
N ALA A 91 -9.51 -33.72 6.04
CA ALA A 91 -10.25 -32.70 5.30
C ALA A 91 -10.17 -31.32 5.96
N ALA A 92 -10.28 -31.26 7.30
CA ALA A 92 -10.13 -30.01 8.05
C ALA A 92 -8.72 -29.40 7.95
N LEU A 93 -7.67 -30.24 7.92
CA LEU A 93 -6.30 -29.78 7.73
C LEU A 93 -6.07 -29.28 6.29
N GLU A 94 -6.61 -29.97 5.29
CA GLU A 94 -6.54 -29.57 3.88
C GLU A 94 -7.30 -28.27 3.62
N GLU A 95 -8.50 -28.11 4.20
CA GLU A 95 -9.28 -26.87 4.08
C GLU A 95 -8.53 -25.67 4.68
N LYS A 96 -7.96 -25.84 5.88
CA LYS A 96 -7.13 -24.80 6.50
C LYS A 96 -5.90 -24.48 5.66
N LEU A 97 -5.26 -25.49 5.06
CA LEU A 97 -4.12 -25.29 4.18
C LEU A 97 -4.53 -24.47 2.95
N GLN A 98 -5.66 -24.79 2.33
CA GLN A 98 -6.20 -24.00 1.22
C GLN A 98 -6.51 -22.55 1.61
N GLN A 99 -7.04 -22.30 2.81
CA GLN A 99 -7.27 -20.95 3.32
C GLN A 99 -5.94 -20.17 3.45
N VAL A 100 -4.90 -20.80 3.99
CA VAL A 100 -3.56 -20.19 4.11
C VAL A 100 -2.94 -19.92 2.74
N ASP A 101 -3.09 -20.83 1.76
CA ASP A 101 -2.57 -20.61 0.40
C ASP A 101 -3.31 -19.46 -0.31
N ARG A 102 -4.63 -19.34 -0.13
CA ARG A 102 -5.41 -18.19 -0.62
C ARG A 102 -4.94 -16.88 0.02
N ALA A 103 -4.76 -16.87 1.34
CA ALA A 103 -4.23 -15.71 2.05
C ALA A 103 -2.83 -15.34 1.53
N THR A 104 -1.94 -16.32 1.38
CA THR A 104 -0.58 -16.12 0.84
C THR A 104 -0.61 -15.49 -0.56
N THR A 105 -1.55 -15.90 -1.40
CA THR A 105 -1.76 -15.32 -2.74
C THR A 105 -2.19 -13.85 -2.67
N ILE A 106 -3.05 -13.49 -1.72
CA ILE A 106 -3.46 -12.10 -1.47
C ILE A 106 -2.25 -11.27 -0.99
N TYR A 107 -1.49 -11.81 -0.03
CA TYR A 107 -0.31 -11.16 0.55
C TYR A 107 0.92 -11.16 -0.37
N SER A 108 0.86 -11.85 -1.51
CA SER A 108 1.87 -11.76 -2.57
C SER A 108 1.71 -10.52 -3.47
N ARG A 109 0.60 -9.78 -3.35
CA ARG A 109 0.34 -8.59 -4.18
C ARG A 109 1.14 -7.39 -3.68
N LYS A 110 1.59 -6.54 -4.60
CA LYS A 110 2.38 -5.34 -4.28
C LYS A 110 1.60 -4.27 -3.49
N ARG A 111 0.28 -4.17 -3.69
CA ARG A 111 -0.58 -3.18 -3.01
C ARG A 111 -1.73 -3.92 -2.34
N ILE A 112 -1.84 -3.76 -1.01
CA ILE A 112 -2.86 -4.41 -0.19
C ILE A 112 -3.49 -3.33 0.67
N PHE A 113 -4.83 -3.33 0.69
CA PHE A 113 -5.62 -2.41 1.49
C PHE A 113 -6.36 -3.21 2.56
N VAL A 114 -6.37 -2.69 3.79
CA VAL A 114 -7.12 -3.25 4.91
C VAL A 114 -8.10 -2.21 5.41
N ALA A 115 -9.28 -2.66 5.87
CA ALA A 115 -10.22 -1.80 6.55
C ALA A 115 -9.57 -1.28 7.85
N GLU A 116 -9.68 0.02 8.10
CA GLU A 116 -9.28 0.64 9.37
C GLU A 116 -10.39 0.51 10.42
#